data_AF-A0A520J139-F1
#
_entry.id   AF-A0A520J139-F1
#
_cell.length_a   1.000
_cell.length_b   1.000
_cell.length_c   1.000
_cell.angle_alpha   90.00
_cell.angle_beta   90.00
_cell.angle_gamma   90.00
#
_symmetry.space_group_name_H-M   'P 1'
#
loop_
_entity.id
_entity.type
_entity.pdbx_description
1 polymer ?
#
loop_
_entity_poly.entity_id
_entity_poly.type
_entity_poly.pdbx_seq_one_letter_code
_entity_poly.pdbx_strand_id
1 'polypeptide(L)'
;MKSLKSLGIEPNAIEQWIDFSIPENLYMLAIYLAAPQVENDRLSARTKVGMRQASKEGKWQGSPPYGYVHNKAAKKEEKALIIRDDRASHVKEAFALMATGFHTAESCRRRMKERGMKLSKQAFLDMLKNVAYTGKIKIPAFFG
;
A
#
# COMPACT_ATOMS: atom_id res chain seq x y z
N MET A 1 14.06 -20.46 -19.77
CA MET A 1 15.19 -21.34 -20.15
C MET A 1 14.88 -22.27 -21.33
N LYS A 2 13.72 -22.95 -21.39
CA LYS A 2 13.42 -23.88 -22.51
C LYS A 2 13.48 -23.25 -23.90
N SER A 3 13.03 -21.99 -24.05
CA SER A 3 13.05 -21.25 -25.32
C SER A 3 14.44 -20.78 -25.78
N LEU A 4 15.41 -20.61 -24.85
CA LEU A 4 16.78 -20.20 -25.17
C LEU A 4 17.65 -21.42 -25.46
N LYS A 5 17.44 -22.53 -24.73
CA LYS A 5 18.09 -23.80 -25.02
C LYS A 5 17.76 -24.34 -26.42
N SER A 6 16.53 -24.15 -26.91
CA SER A 6 16.16 -24.52 -28.28
C SER A 6 16.88 -23.70 -29.37
N LEU A 7 17.48 -22.57 -29.01
CA LEU A 7 18.28 -21.72 -29.90
C LEU A 7 19.79 -21.94 -29.71
N GLY A 8 20.20 -22.91 -28.89
CA GLY A 8 21.61 -23.16 -28.58
C GLY A 8 22.25 -22.10 -27.66
N ILE A 9 21.44 -21.29 -26.97
CA ILE A 9 21.91 -20.21 -26.10
C ILE A 9 21.86 -20.66 -24.63
N GLU A 10 22.99 -20.54 -23.93
CA GLU A 10 23.15 -20.84 -22.51
C GLU A 10 23.27 -19.55 -21.69
N PRO A 11 22.19 -19.09 -21.04
CA PRO A 11 22.24 -17.88 -20.23
C PRO A 11 22.97 -18.15 -18.91
N ASN A 12 23.99 -17.34 -18.63
CA ASN A 12 24.78 -17.40 -17.40
C ASN A 12 24.87 -16.02 -16.73
N ALA A 13 24.99 -16.02 -15.41
CA ALA A 13 25.23 -14.80 -14.64
C ALA A 13 26.74 -14.56 -14.54
N ILE A 14 27.18 -13.30 -14.71
CA ILE A 14 28.61 -12.93 -14.67
C ILE A 14 29.23 -13.30 -13.31
N GLU A 15 28.49 -13.09 -12.23
CA GLU A 15 28.97 -13.34 -10.86
C GLU A 15 28.72 -14.78 -10.39
N GLN A 16 27.80 -15.50 -11.03
CA GLN A 16 27.38 -16.85 -10.63
C GLN A 16 27.33 -17.74 -11.86
N TRP A 17 28.51 -18.02 -12.42
CA TRP A 17 28.63 -18.90 -13.57
C TRP A 17 28.27 -20.33 -13.18
N ILE A 18 27.40 -20.97 -13.98
CA ILE A 18 27.01 -22.37 -13.81
C ILE A 18 27.24 -23.11 -15.12
N ASP A 19 27.96 -24.22 -15.07
CA ASP A 19 28.09 -25.13 -16.20
C ASP A 19 26.85 -26.03 -16.26
N PHE A 20 25.97 -25.81 -17.24
CA PHE A 20 24.74 -26.57 -17.39
C PHE A 20 24.93 -27.92 -18.11
N SER A 21 26.15 -28.26 -18.54
CA SER A 21 26.47 -29.59 -19.08
C SER A 21 26.53 -30.66 -17.98
N ILE A 22 26.80 -30.24 -16.73
CA ILE A 22 26.85 -31.10 -15.53
C ILE A 22 25.46 -31.07 -14.85
N PRO A 23 24.71 -32.19 -14.83
CA PRO A 23 23.36 -32.22 -14.24
C PRO A 23 23.32 -31.82 -12.77
N GLU A 24 24.36 -32.13 -11.99
CA GLU A 24 24.46 -31.83 -10.56
C GLU A 24 24.49 -30.31 -10.28
N ASN A 25 24.95 -29.50 -11.22
CA ASN A 25 25.00 -28.05 -11.07
C ASN A 25 23.61 -27.39 -11.01
N LEU A 26 22.55 -28.11 -11.41
CA LEU A 26 21.17 -27.67 -11.17
C LEU A 26 20.85 -27.51 -9.68
N TYR A 27 21.49 -28.28 -8.79
CA TYR A 27 21.33 -28.09 -7.35
C TYR A 27 21.85 -26.73 -6.90
N MET A 28 22.99 -26.30 -7.44
CA MET A 28 23.59 -25.00 -7.12
C MET A 28 22.69 -23.85 -7.58
N LEU A 29 22.14 -23.95 -8.81
CA LEU A 29 21.16 -22.98 -9.30
C LEU A 29 19.93 -22.91 -8.39
N ALA A 30 19.40 -24.06 -7.96
CA ALA A 30 18.25 -24.11 -7.07
C ALA A 30 18.55 -23.40 -5.73
N ILE A 31 19.75 -23.58 -5.17
CA ILE A 31 20.18 -22.88 -3.95
C ILE A 31 20.29 -21.37 -4.18
N TYR A 32 20.92 -20.93 -5.27
CA TYR A 32 21.07 -19.51 -5.59
C TYR A 32 19.74 -18.79 -5.82
N LEU A 33 18.71 -19.50 -6.29
CA LEU A 33 17.36 -18.95 -6.42
C LEU A 33 16.59 -19.00 -5.09
N ALA A 34 16.70 -20.10 -4.34
CA ALA A 34 15.94 -20.31 -3.12
C ALA A 34 16.43 -19.43 -1.97
N ALA A 35 17.75 -19.27 -1.79
CA ALA A 35 18.33 -18.49 -0.70
C ALA A 35 17.83 -17.02 -0.66
N PRO A 36 17.91 -16.22 -1.74
CA PRO A 36 17.40 -14.85 -1.72
C PRO A 36 15.87 -14.80 -1.58
N GLN A 37 15.14 -15.80 -2.12
CA GLN A 37 13.69 -15.87 -1.96
C GLN A 37 13.30 -16.09 -0.50
N VAL A 38 13.95 -17.02 0.20
CA VAL A 38 13.71 -17.29 1.63
C VAL A 38 14.00 -16.06 2.49
N GLU A 39 15.10 -15.34 2.21
CA GLU A 39 15.41 -14.11 2.95
C GLU A 39 14.37 -13.00 2.66
N ASN A 40 13.94 -12.85 1.41
CA ASN A 40 12.86 -11.92 1.07
C ASN A 40 11.56 -12.26 1.80
N ASP A 41 11.20 -13.54 1.89
CA ASP A 41 10.02 -14.00 2.60
C ASP A 41 10.13 -13.73 4.11
N ARG A 42 11.32 -13.93 4.69
CA ARG A 42 11.61 -13.59 6.10
C ARG A 42 11.48 -12.09 6.36
N LEU A 43 12.05 -11.25 5.49
CA LEU A 43 11.98 -9.79 5.59
C LEU A 43 10.54 -9.29 5.41
N SER A 44 9.80 -9.88 4.48
CA SER A 44 8.38 -9.62 4.25
C SER A 44 7.57 -9.94 5.51
N ALA A 45 7.80 -11.09 6.14
CA ALA A 45 7.15 -11.47 7.39
C ALA A 45 7.44 -10.48 8.53
N ARG A 46 8.73 -10.11 8.73
CA ARG A 46 9.13 -9.13 9.76
C ARG A 46 8.48 -7.76 9.51
N THR A 47 8.47 -7.31 8.27
CA THR A 47 7.86 -6.02 7.88
C THR A 47 6.37 -6.01 8.15
N LYS A 48 5.64 -7.08 7.80
CA LYS A 48 4.20 -7.23 8.09
C LYS A 48 3.91 -7.14 9.60
N VAL A 49 4.72 -7.79 10.43
CA VAL A 49 4.58 -7.73 11.89
C VAL A 49 4.80 -6.30 12.40
N GLY A 50 5.86 -5.63 11.95
CA GLY A 50 6.17 -4.25 12.34
C GLY A 50 5.08 -3.25 11.93
N MET A 51 4.60 -3.32 10.68
CA MET A 51 3.51 -2.48 10.18
C MET A 51 2.21 -2.68 10.96
N ARG A 52 1.91 -3.94 11.30
CA ARG A 52 0.73 -4.27 12.12
C ARG A 52 0.85 -3.72 13.53
N GLN A 53 2.01 -3.89 14.17
CA GLN A 53 2.26 -3.36 15.51
C GLN A 53 2.10 -1.83 15.55
N ALA A 54 2.67 -1.13 14.56
CA ALA A 54 2.53 0.31 14.46
C ALA A 54 1.05 0.73 14.24
N SER A 55 0.27 -0.04 13.47
CA SER A 55 -1.16 0.21 13.29
C SER A 55 -1.95 0.01 14.59
N LYS A 56 -1.58 -0.97 15.43
CA LYS A 56 -2.17 -1.18 16.76
C LYS A 56 -1.86 -0.04 17.72
N GLU A 57 -0.68 0.56 17.60
CA GLU A 57 -0.27 1.75 18.35
C GLU A 57 -0.93 3.04 17.83
N GLY A 58 -1.85 2.95 16.88
CA GLY A 58 -2.57 4.11 16.34
C GLY A 58 -1.79 4.89 15.26
N LYS A 59 -0.67 4.36 14.77
CA LYS A 59 0.16 5.03 13.75
C LYS A 59 -0.34 4.68 12.35
N TRP A 60 -0.72 5.70 11.59
CA TRP A 60 -1.17 5.52 10.21
C TRP A 60 -0.02 5.11 9.29
N GLN A 61 -0.10 3.88 8.76
CA GLN A 61 0.88 3.34 7.84
C GLN A 61 0.45 3.63 6.40
N GLY A 62 1.12 4.58 5.74
CA GLY A 62 0.91 4.91 4.32
C GLY A 62 0.48 6.36 4.07
N SER A 63 -0.09 6.59 2.89
CA SER A 63 -0.59 7.91 2.50
C SER A 63 -1.80 8.31 3.36
N PRO A 64 -1.82 9.53 3.91
CA PRO A 64 -2.94 9.98 4.75
C PRO A 64 -4.22 10.08 3.91
N PRO A 65 -5.40 9.78 4.47
CA PRO A 65 -6.67 10.01 3.80
C PRO A 65 -6.84 11.50 3.44
N TYR A 66 -7.65 11.79 2.42
CA TYR A 66 -7.91 13.16 2.02
C TYR A 66 -8.49 13.98 3.18
N GLY A 67 -8.03 15.22 3.38
CA GLY A 67 -8.40 16.01 4.58
C GLY A 67 -7.47 15.81 5.78
N TYR A 68 -6.61 14.78 5.75
CA TYR A 68 -5.55 14.57 6.74
C TYR A 68 -4.17 14.79 6.14
N VAL A 69 -3.20 15.10 6.99
CA VAL A 69 -1.77 15.12 6.67
C VAL A 69 -0.97 14.52 7.82
N HIS A 70 0.22 14.01 7.52
CA HIS A 70 1.15 13.58 8.56
C HIS A 70 1.67 14.81 9.33
N ASN A 71 1.66 14.76 10.66
CA ASN A 71 2.34 15.76 11.46
C ASN A 71 3.85 15.63 11.28
N LYS A 72 4.45 16.52 10.49
CA LYS A 72 5.90 16.53 10.23
C LYS A 72 6.71 17.14 11.36
N ALA A 73 6.10 17.94 12.22
CA ALA A 73 6.76 18.62 13.34
C ALA A 73 6.85 17.72 14.60
N ALA A 74 6.06 16.64 14.65
CA ALA A 74 6.10 15.70 15.76
C ALA A 74 7.37 14.86 15.74
N LYS A 75 7.86 14.48 16.93
CA LYS A 75 8.93 13.48 17.05
C LYS A 75 8.50 12.18 16.35
N LYS A 76 9.47 11.36 15.94
CA LYS A 76 9.25 10.15 15.13
C LYS A 76 8.21 9.19 15.74
N GLU A 77 8.07 9.23 17.06
CA GLU A 77 7.14 8.42 17.87
C GLU A 77 5.70 8.97 17.91
N GLU A 78 5.51 10.26 17.63
CA GLU A 78 4.23 10.99 17.71
C GLU A 78 3.65 11.32 16.33
N LYS A 79 4.08 10.61 15.27
CA LYS A 79 3.58 10.81 13.90
C LYS A 79 2.11 10.41 13.79
N ALA A 80 1.24 11.32 14.23
CA ALA A 80 -0.19 11.25 14.12
C ALA A 80 -0.67 11.93 12.84
N LEU A 81 -1.87 11.55 12.41
CA LEU A 81 -2.60 12.31 11.40
C LEU A 81 -3.14 13.59 12.05
N ILE A 82 -2.90 14.71 11.40
CA ILE A 82 -3.52 16.00 11.74
C ILE A 82 -4.47 16.41 10.62
N ILE A 83 -5.51 17.15 10.99
CA ILE A 83 -6.51 17.66 10.06
C ILE A 83 -5.91 18.83 9.28
N ARG A 84 -6.06 18.83 7.95
CA ARG A 84 -5.79 20.01 7.14
C ARG A 84 -7.11 20.65 6.76
N ASP A 85 -7.35 21.82 7.34
CA ASP A 85 -8.68 22.47 7.38
C ASP A 85 -9.26 22.75 5.97
N ASP A 86 -8.41 23.20 5.05
CA ASP A 86 -8.76 23.47 3.65
C ASP A 86 -9.45 22.30 2.95
N ARG A 87 -9.00 21.06 3.19
CA ARG A 87 -9.52 19.84 2.57
C ARG A 87 -10.51 19.09 3.46
N ALA A 88 -10.40 19.25 4.78
CA ALA A 88 -11.28 18.61 5.73
C ALA A 88 -12.69 19.19 5.70
N SER A 89 -12.82 20.48 5.39
CA SER A 89 -14.13 21.12 5.17
C SER A 89 -14.92 20.44 4.06
N HIS A 90 -14.30 20.13 2.91
CA HIS A 90 -14.94 19.40 1.81
C HIS A 90 -15.38 18.00 2.20
N VAL A 91 -14.58 17.31 3.03
CA VAL A 91 -14.94 15.98 3.52
C VAL A 91 -16.19 16.05 4.40
N LYS A 92 -16.22 16.97 5.36
CA LYS A 92 -17.39 17.16 6.25
C LYS A 92 -18.66 17.48 5.45
N GLU A 93 -18.56 18.39 4.49
CA GLU A 93 -19.70 18.74 3.64
C GLU A 93 -20.14 17.57 2.76
N ALA A 94 -19.21 16.80 2.20
CA ALA A 94 -19.53 15.62 1.40
C ALA A 94 -20.30 14.57 2.21
N PHE A 95 -19.87 14.27 3.44
CA PHE A 95 -20.58 13.34 4.32
C PHE A 95 -21.96 13.89 4.73
N ALA A 96 -22.06 15.18 5.05
CA ALA A 96 -23.33 15.81 5.38
C ALA A 96 -24.33 15.74 4.22
N LEU A 97 -23.88 16.03 2.99
CA LEU A 97 -24.72 15.93 1.78
C LEU A 97 -25.14 14.50 1.47
N MET A 98 -24.25 13.51 1.68
CA MET A 98 -24.61 12.10 1.50
C MET A 98 -25.60 11.63 2.57
N ALA A 99 -25.49 12.13 3.80
CA ALA A 99 -26.38 11.78 4.90
C ALA A 99 -27.83 12.27 4.70
N THR A 100 -28.07 13.28 3.86
CA THR A 100 -29.43 13.73 3.55
C THR A 100 -30.22 12.71 2.72
N GLY A 101 -29.55 11.78 2.03
CA GLY A 101 -30.18 10.78 1.17
C GLY A 101 -30.71 11.29 -0.17
N PHE A 102 -30.69 12.60 -0.42
CA PHE A 102 -31.23 13.21 -1.64
C PHE A 102 -30.23 13.31 -2.80
N HIS A 103 -28.96 12.97 -2.55
CA HIS A 103 -27.89 13.14 -3.52
C HIS A 103 -27.18 11.82 -3.82
N THR A 104 -26.94 11.59 -5.11
CA THR A 104 -26.04 10.51 -5.53
C THR A 104 -24.59 10.90 -5.24
N ALA A 105 -23.73 9.89 -5.05
CA ALA A 105 -22.31 10.12 -4.81
C ALA A 105 -21.63 10.95 -5.93
N GLU A 106 -22.05 10.77 -7.19
CA GLU A 106 -21.52 11.59 -8.29
C GLU A 106 -21.96 13.05 -8.23
N SER A 107 -23.22 13.31 -7.86
CA SER A 107 -23.72 14.67 -7.70
C SER A 107 -22.96 15.39 -6.59
N CYS A 108 -22.79 14.73 -5.44
CA CYS A 108 -21.98 15.22 -4.33
C CYS A 108 -20.55 15.52 -4.77
N ARG A 109 -19.89 14.58 -5.46
CA ARG A 109 -18.52 14.75 -5.95
C ARG A 109 -18.39 15.94 -6.90
N ARG A 110 -19.34 16.13 -7.84
CA ARG A 110 -19.30 17.27 -8.77
C ARG A 110 -19.38 18.59 -8.03
N ARG A 111 -20.31 18.71 -7.08
CA ARG A 111 -20.45 19.90 -6.22
C ARG A 111 -19.18 20.15 -5.39
N MET A 112 -18.56 19.10 -4.84
CA MET A 112 -17.29 19.25 -4.12
C MET A 112 -16.14 19.63 -5.04
N LYS A 113 -16.13 19.15 -6.29
CA LYS A 113 -15.14 19.51 -7.30
C LYS A 113 -15.20 20.99 -7.66
N GLU A 114 -16.39 21.55 -7.79
CA GLU A 114 -16.60 23.00 -7.98
C GLU A 114 -16.04 23.82 -6.80
N ARG A 115 -16.08 23.26 -5.59
CA ARG A 115 -15.47 23.85 -4.39
C ARG A 115 -13.96 23.61 -4.24
N GLY A 116 -13.31 22.99 -5.23
CA GLY A 116 -11.87 22.76 -5.25
C GLY A 116 -11.41 21.36 -4.81
N MET A 117 -12.33 20.41 -4.54
CA MET A 117 -11.96 19.02 -4.26
C MET A 117 -11.43 18.33 -5.54
N LYS A 118 -10.19 17.86 -5.49
CA LYS A 118 -9.50 17.25 -6.65
C LYS A 118 -9.59 15.72 -6.72
N LEU A 119 -10.60 15.11 -6.08
CA LEU A 119 -10.76 13.66 -6.09
C LEU A 119 -11.38 13.17 -7.41
N SER A 120 -10.84 12.07 -7.93
CA SER A 120 -11.48 11.31 -9.02
C SER A 120 -12.76 10.64 -8.51
N LYS A 121 -13.58 10.14 -9.44
CA LYS A 121 -14.78 9.36 -9.12
C LYS A 121 -14.49 8.24 -8.13
N GLN A 122 -13.54 7.37 -8.47
CA GLN A 122 -13.21 6.23 -7.62
C GLN A 122 -12.66 6.66 -6.26
N ALA A 123 -11.74 7.63 -6.23
CA ALA A 123 -11.16 8.12 -4.99
C ALA A 123 -12.21 8.74 -4.04
N PHE A 124 -13.24 9.41 -4.57
CA PHE A 124 -14.35 9.93 -3.77
C PHE A 124 -15.20 8.81 -3.17
N LEU A 125 -15.49 7.76 -3.95
CA LEU A 125 -16.23 6.59 -3.45
C LEU A 125 -15.43 5.85 -2.36
N ASP A 126 -14.12 5.70 -2.57
CA ASP A 126 -13.22 5.08 -1.59
C ASP A 126 -13.14 5.92 -0.31
N MET A 127 -13.12 7.26 -0.44
CA MET A 127 -13.18 8.19 0.68
C MET A 127 -14.43 7.97 1.53
N LEU A 128 -15.62 7.89 0.90
CA LEU A 128 -16.89 7.69 1.61
C LEU A 128 -16.94 6.36 2.38
N LYS A 129 -16.25 5.33 1.90
CA LYS A 129 -16.19 4.00 2.54
C LYS A 129 -15.05 3.85 3.54
N ASN A 130 -14.16 4.84 3.64
CA ASN A 130 -12.95 4.72 4.43
C ASN A 130 -13.25 4.91 5.92
N VAL A 131 -13.02 3.86 6.71
CA VAL A 131 -13.24 3.83 8.17
C VAL A 131 -12.37 4.84 8.94
N ALA A 132 -11.31 5.37 8.32
CA ALA A 132 -10.49 6.42 8.92
C ALA A 132 -11.30 7.68 9.26
N TYR A 133 -12.34 8.00 8.49
CA TYR A 133 -13.20 9.15 8.76
C TYR A 133 -14.11 8.96 9.98
N THR A 134 -14.17 7.75 10.56
CA THR A 134 -14.82 7.49 11.85
C THR A 134 -13.83 7.45 13.02
N GLY A 135 -12.58 7.90 12.82
CA GLY A 135 -11.54 7.91 13.86
C GLY A 135 -10.94 6.54 14.18
N LYS A 136 -11.10 5.54 13.30
CA LYS A 136 -10.63 4.16 13.49
C LYS A 136 -9.58 3.78 12.43
N ILE A 137 -8.61 2.95 12.80
CA ILE A 137 -7.63 2.39 11.87
C ILE A 137 -8.02 0.94 11.56
N LYS A 138 -8.18 0.60 10.28
CA LYS A 138 -8.45 -0.78 9.85
C LYS A 138 -7.17 -1.60 9.94
N ILE A 139 -7.16 -2.61 10.79
CA ILE A 139 -6.07 -3.57 10.89
C ILE A 139 -6.54 -4.87 10.23
N PRO A 140 -5.87 -5.38 9.18
CA PRO A 140 -6.26 -6.64 8.57
C PRO A 140 -6.10 -7.81 9.56
N ALA A 141 -6.93 -8.85 9.37
CA ALA A 141 -6.80 -10.10 10.11
C ALA A 141 -5.39 -10.67 9.89
N PHE A 142 -4.78 -11.14 10.98
CA PHE A 142 -3.43 -11.71 10.92
C PHE A 142 -3.56 -13.22 10.75
N PHE A 143 -3.28 -13.69 9.53
CA PHE A 143 -3.04 -15.10 9.27
C PHE A 143 -1.53 -15.28 9.35
N GLY A 144 -1.08 -16.01 10.37
CA GLY A 144 0.33 -16.37 10.57
C GLY A 144 0.82 -17.31 9.50
#